data_AF-A0A958N310-F1
#
_entry.id   AF-A0A958N310-F1
#
_cell.length_a   1.000
_cell.length_b   1.000
_cell.length_c   1.000
_cell.angle_alpha   90.00
_cell.angle_beta   90.00
_cell.angle_gamma   90.00
#
_symmetry.space_group_name_H-M   'P 1'
#
loop_
_entity.id
_entity.type
_entity.pdbx_description
1 polymer ?
#
loop_
_entity_poly.entity_id
_entity_poly.type
_entity_poly.pdbx_seq_one_letter_code
_entity_poly.pdbx_strand_id
1 'polypeptide(L)' 'MNIAVMSRGPNLYSTKRLVEAGNQAGHHVEIIDPLKCYMNITSHKPT' A
#
# COMPACT_ATOMS: atom_id res chain seq x y z
N MET A 1 -6.18 -9.17 7.29
CA MET A 1 -5.87 -7.73 7.43
C MET A 1 -5.72 -7.12 6.05
N ASN A 2 -5.97 -5.81 5.90
CA ASN A 2 -5.74 -5.08 4.65
C ASN A 2 -4.37 -4.40 4.75
N ILE A 3 -3.46 -4.69 3.83
CA ILE A 3 -2.08 -4.18 3.82
C ILE A 3 -1.84 -3.45 2.50
N ALA A 4 -1.42 -2.19 2.58
CA ALA A 4 -1.03 -1.41 1.41
C ALA A 4 0.51 -1.36 1.29
N VAL A 5 1.04 -1.78 0.14
CA VAL A 5 2.46 -1.67 -0.20
C VAL A 5 2.65 -0.42 -1.05
N MET A 6 3.26 0.60 -0.46
CA MET A 6 3.58 1.87 -1.11
C MET A 6 4.78 1.69 -2.06
N SER A 7 4.54 1.52 -3.35
CA SER A 7 5.60 1.30 -4.35
C SER A 7 5.23 1.85 -5.72
N ARG A 8 6.20 2.44 -6.41
CA ARG A 8 6.08 2.87 -7.83
C ARG A 8 6.43 1.75 -8.82
N GLY A 9 6.99 0.65 -8.33
CA GLY A 9 7.48 -0.45 -9.14
C GLY A 9 6.78 -1.76 -8.79
N PRO A 10 5.57 -2.04 -9.32
CA PRO A 10 4.87 -3.29 -9.03
C PRO A 10 5.64 -4.53 -9.50
N ASN A 11 6.54 -4.34 -10.47
CA ASN A 11 7.36 -5.40 -11.02
C ASN A 11 8.70 -5.63 -10.29
N LEU A 12 9.03 -4.79 -9.30
CA LEU A 12 10.25 -4.97 -8.52
C LEU A 12 10.15 -6.25 -7.68
N TYR A 13 11.27 -6.97 -7.59
CA TYR A 13 11.35 -8.21 -6.83
C TYR A 13 10.86 -8.04 -5.38
N SER A 14 11.27 -6.96 -4.71
CA SER A 14 10.84 -6.65 -3.35
C SER A 14 9.33 -6.46 -3.23
N THR A 15 8.72 -5.69 -4.13
CA THR A 15 7.27 -5.44 -4.13
C THR A 15 6.48 -6.73 -4.37
N LYS A 16 6.90 -7.57 -5.32
CA LYS A 16 6.27 -8.87 -5.57
C LYS A 16 6.36 -9.80 -4.36
N ARG A 17 7.55 -9.92 -3.75
CA ARG A 17 7.77 -10.82 -2.61
C ARG A 17 6.96 -10.41 -1.37
N LEU A 18 6.78 -9.12 -1.15
CA LEU A 18 5.94 -8.62 -0.05
C LEU A 18 4.46 -8.96 -0.25
N VAL A 19 3.95 -8.82 -1.49
CA VAL A 19 2.57 -9.19 -1.83
C VAL A 19 2.36 -10.69 -1.70
N GLU A 20 3.27 -11.50 -2.25
CA GLU A 20 3.21 -12.96 -2.13
C GLU A 20 3.22 -13.42 -0.67
N ALA A 21 4.13 -12.89 0.14
CA ALA A 21 4.25 -13.25 1.55
C ALA A 21 2.98 -12.87 2.34
N GLY A 22 2.44 -11.67 2.11
CA GLY A 22 1.22 -11.24 2.79
C GLY A 22 -0.02 -12.03 2.34
N ASN A 23 -0.12 -12.38 1.05
CA ASN A 23 -1.19 -13.25 0.55
C ASN A 23 -1.10 -14.67 1.15
N GLN A 24 0.10 -15.23 1.27
CA GLN A 24 0.33 -16.53 1.92
C GLN A 24 -0.03 -16.51 3.41
N ALA A 25 0.16 -15.38 4.07
CA ALA A 25 -0.29 -15.15 5.45
C ALA A 25 -1.81 -14.91 5.57
N GLY A 26 -2.57 -14.99 4.48
CA GLY A 26 -4.01 -14.76 4.47
C GLY A 26 -4.40 -13.29 4.62
N HIS A 27 -3.52 -12.37 4.24
CA HIS A 27 -3.80 -10.93 4.23
C HIS A 27 -4.18 -10.47 2.82
N HIS A 28 -5.04 -9.47 2.73
CA HIS A 28 -5.34 -8.81 1.47
C HIS A 28 -4.29 -7.73 1.25
N VAL A 29 -3.43 -7.90 0.25
CA VAL A 29 -2.33 -6.98 -0.03
C VAL A 29 -2.53 -6.28 -1.37
N GLU A 30 -2.43 -4.95 -1.36
CA GLU A 30 -2.56 -4.12 -2.56
C GLU A 30 -1.32 -3.23 -2.71
N ILE A 31 -0.87 -3.02 -3.95
CA ILE A 31 0.22 -2.10 -4.27
C ILE A 31 -0.38 -0.74 -4.63
N ILE A 32 0.00 0.30 -3.89
CA ILE A 32 -0.48 1.66 -4.11
C ILE A 32 0.70 2.53 -4.56
N ASP A 33 0.50 3.28 -5.65
CA ASP A 33 1.45 4.27 -6.13
C ASP A 33 1.34 5.54 -5.28
N PRO A 34 2.38 5.89 -4.49
CA PRO A 34 2.32 7.05 -3.59
C PRO A 34 2.12 8.38 -4.33
N LEU A 35 2.51 8.47 -5.60
CA LEU A 35 2.35 9.69 -6.39
C LEU A 35 0.90 9.93 -6.83
N LYS A 36 0.06 8.90 -6.78
CA LYS A 36 -1.38 9.00 -7.06
C LYS A 36 -2.20 9.22 -5.79
N CYS A 37 -1.58 9.11 -4.61
CA CYS A 37 -2.22 9.39 -3.33
C CYS A 37 -2.26 10.90 -3.10
N TYR A 38 -3.45 11.48 -3.21
CA TYR A 38 -3.73 12.83 -2.75
C TYR A 38 -4.50 12.77 -1.44
N MET A 39 -4.14 13.61 -0.49
CA MET A 39 -4.86 13.76 0.78
C MET A 39 -5.56 15.12 0.79
N ASN A 40 -6.85 15.12 1.10
CA ASN A 40 -7.55 16.36 1.41
C ASN A 40 -7.23 16.71 2.88
N ILE A 41 -6.33 17.68 3.08
CA ILE A 41 -5.90 18.10 4.41
C ILE A 41 -6.67 19.37 4.80
N THR A 42 -7.95 19.24 5.14
CA THR A 42 -8.69 20.33 5.81
C THR A 42 -8.37 20.31 7.29
N SER A 43 -7.69 21.36 7.80
CA SER A 43 -7.24 21.49 9.19
C SER A 43 -8.36 21.81 10.20
N HIS A 44 -9.60 21.41 9.94
CA HIS A 44 -10.71 21.65 10.87
C HIS A 44 -10.97 20.40 11.72
N LYS A 45 -10.30 20.36 12.88
CA LYS A 45 -10.40 19.37 13.98
C LYS A 45 -9.68 18.02 13.77
N PRO A 46 -8.41 17.90 14.20
CA PRO A 46 -7.87 16.60 14.57
C PRO A 46 -8.48 16.20 15.92
N THR A 47 -9.39 15.22 15.93
CA THR A 47 -9.78 14.47 17.15
C THR A 47 -9.02 13.18 17.22
#